data_AF-A0A537FJU6-F1
#
_entry.id   AF-A0A537FJU6-F1
#
_cell.length_a   1.000
_cell.length_b   1.000
_cell.length_c   1.000
_cell.angle_alpha   90.00
_cell.angle_beta   90.00
_cell.angle_gamma   90.00
#
_symmetry.space_group_name_H-M   'P 1'
#
loop_
_entity.id
_entity.type
_entity.pdbx_description
1 polymer ?
#
loop_
_entity_poly.entity_id
_entity_poly.type
_entity_poly.pdbx_seq_one_letter_code
_entity_poly.pdbx_strand_id
1 'polypeptide(L)'
;MHVDASKDSYMIGAGRSLNKPSTGRSSTSMVYCSVFLYRVPKRKAEAFVQALKPIMRLFLDSGALSEELLQPREMEGKFGSMSLPPAIGMSEEEDLWVEIARFKDASHMKDVHATVAKNPHLEKLHSRFDLLITGKHVYHAEFESLQQK
;
A
#
# COMPACT_ATOMS: atom_id res chain seq x y z
N MET A 1 -75.34 19.74 2.83
CA MET A 1 -76.16 19.17 3.92
C MET A 1 -75.63 17.75 4.12
N HIS A 2 -75.17 17.26 5.27
CA HIS A 2 -75.27 17.67 6.67
C HIS A 2 -74.11 16.96 7.42
N VAL A 3 -73.50 17.68 8.36
CA VAL A 3 -72.83 17.30 9.65
C VAL A 3 -72.56 15.80 9.94
N ASP A 4 -71.34 15.36 10.27
CA ASP A 4 -70.42 15.64 11.41
C ASP A 4 -70.59 14.65 12.58
N ALA A 5 -69.46 14.07 13.03
CA ALA A 5 -69.07 13.79 14.41
C ALA A 5 -67.91 12.75 14.43
N SER A 6 -66.68 13.16 14.78
CA SER A 6 -66.08 13.07 16.14
C SER A 6 -65.60 11.64 16.47
N LYS A 7 -64.38 11.32 16.92
CA LYS A 7 -63.32 11.98 17.73
C LYS A 7 -62.12 10.98 17.68
N ASP A 8 -60.85 11.36 17.67
CA ASP A 8 -60.02 11.84 18.79
C ASP A 8 -58.60 12.10 18.22
N SER A 9 -58.03 13.30 18.30
CA SER A 9 -57.15 13.82 19.38
C SER A 9 -55.82 13.03 19.54
N TYR A 10 -54.60 13.57 19.61
CA TYR A 10 -54.06 14.92 19.85
C TYR A 10 -52.52 14.90 19.58
N MET A 11 -51.96 16.08 19.24
CA MET A 11 -50.58 16.57 19.46
C MET A 11 -49.39 16.21 18.52
N ILE A 12 -48.93 17.29 17.89
CA ILE A 12 -47.62 17.56 17.29
C ILE A 12 -46.53 17.54 18.37
N GLY A 13 -45.43 16.83 18.09
CA GLY A 13 -44.16 16.94 18.81
C GLY A 13 -43.02 17.12 17.84
N ALA A 14 -42.57 18.37 17.66
CA ALA A 14 -41.37 18.71 16.93
C ALA A 14 -40.13 18.20 17.69
N GLY A 15 -39.33 17.36 17.04
CA GLY A 15 -38.01 16.95 17.50
C GLY A 15 -37.04 16.95 16.33
N ARG A 16 -36.41 18.11 16.07
CA ARG A 16 -35.29 18.23 15.13
C ARG A 16 -34.13 17.39 15.67
N SER A 17 -33.81 16.25 15.03
CA SER A 17 -32.49 15.64 15.21
C SER A 17 -31.49 16.41 14.35
N LEU A 18 -30.87 17.40 14.97
CA LEU A 18 -29.62 18.00 14.51
C LEU A 18 -28.52 16.92 14.58
N ASN A 19 -28.33 16.18 13.49
CA ASN A 19 -27.11 15.39 13.36
C ASN A 19 -25.93 16.37 13.20
N LYS A 20 -25.15 16.44 14.27
CA LYS A 20 -23.88 17.15 14.40
C LYS A 20 -22.97 16.83 13.21
N PRO A 21 -22.19 17.79 12.70
CA PRO A 21 -21.13 17.47 11.75
C PRO A 21 -20.12 16.58 12.46
N SER A 22 -19.89 15.38 11.94
CA SER A 22 -18.75 14.56 12.33
C SER A 22 -17.49 15.22 11.77
N THR A 23 -16.99 16.23 12.47
CA THR A 23 -15.60 16.70 12.31
C THR A 23 -14.67 15.70 13.02
N GLY A 24 -14.68 14.46 12.54
CA GLY A 24 -13.51 13.61 12.64
C GLY A 24 -12.49 14.18 11.66
N ARG A 25 -11.70 15.15 12.12
CA ARG A 25 -10.43 15.47 11.47
C ARG A 25 -9.66 14.15 11.53
N SER A 26 -9.65 13.39 10.44
CA SER A 26 -8.69 12.30 10.30
C SER A 26 -7.35 12.95 10.59
N SER A 27 -6.76 12.65 11.74
CA SER A 27 -5.37 12.94 11.93
C SER A 27 -4.71 12.19 10.79
N THR A 28 -4.27 12.88 9.75
CA THR A 28 -3.47 12.29 8.69
C THR A 28 -2.24 11.74 9.40
N SER A 29 -2.30 10.48 9.80
CA SER A 29 -1.20 9.81 10.47
C SER A 29 -0.06 9.88 9.47
N MET A 30 1.08 10.42 9.89
CA MET A 30 2.26 10.42 9.04
C MET A 30 2.49 8.98 8.59
N VAL A 31 2.60 8.78 7.28
CA VAL A 31 2.83 7.46 6.72
C VAL A 31 4.30 7.37 6.40
N TYR A 32 4.96 6.38 7.00
CA TYR A 32 6.29 5.95 6.62
C TYR A 32 6.15 4.83 5.60
N CYS A 33 6.93 4.84 4.53
CA CYS A 33 6.96 3.71 3.60
C CYS A 33 8.37 3.34 3.17
N SER A 34 8.56 2.03 2.97
CA SER A 34 9.70 1.47 2.25
C SER A 34 9.26 1.15 0.83
N VAL A 35 10.05 1.55 -0.14
CA VAL A 35 9.84 1.28 -1.57
C VAL A 35 10.97 0.41 -2.06
N PHE A 36 10.61 -0.70 -2.72
CA PHE A 36 11.55 -1.60 -3.35
C PHE A 36 11.31 -1.63 -4.86
N LEU A 37 12.37 -1.48 -5.64
CA LEU A 37 12.32 -1.59 -7.10
C LEU A 37 13.04 -2.86 -7.55
N TYR A 38 12.34 -3.67 -8.33
CA TYR A 38 12.81 -4.95 -8.84
C TYR A 38 12.88 -4.90 -10.35
N ARG A 39 14.09 -5.10 -10.89
CA ARG A 39 14.26 -5.43 -12.32
C ARG A 39 14.03 -6.93 -12.48
N VAL A 40 13.00 -7.30 -13.21
CA VAL A 40 12.57 -8.69 -13.37
C VAL A 40 12.60 -9.03 -14.86
N PRO A 41 13.33 -10.06 -15.31
CA PRO A 41 13.21 -10.53 -16.68
C PRO A 41 11.75 -10.88 -16.99
N LYS A 42 11.19 -10.38 -18.09
CA LYS A 42 9.77 -10.54 -18.46
C LYS A 42 9.31 -12.00 -18.39
N ARG A 43 10.14 -12.92 -18.86
CA ARG A 43 9.91 -14.38 -18.80
C ARG A 43 9.77 -14.97 -17.38
N LYS A 44 10.17 -14.22 -16.35
CA LYS A 44 10.10 -14.61 -14.93
C LYS A 44 9.01 -13.87 -14.15
N ALA A 45 8.27 -12.95 -14.78
CA ALA A 45 7.32 -12.06 -14.11
C ALA A 45 6.30 -12.82 -13.25
N GLU A 46 5.67 -13.86 -13.79
CA GLU A 46 4.69 -14.65 -13.04
C GLU A 46 5.33 -15.35 -11.83
N ALA A 47 6.49 -16.00 -12.03
CA ALA A 47 7.21 -16.68 -10.96
C ALA A 47 7.65 -15.70 -9.87
N PHE A 48 8.08 -14.49 -10.25
CA PHE A 48 8.42 -13.40 -9.33
C PHE A 48 7.23 -13.02 -8.46
N VAL A 49 6.07 -12.75 -9.05
CA VAL A 49 4.85 -12.40 -8.30
C VAL A 49 4.46 -13.51 -7.33
N GLN A 50 4.53 -14.77 -7.75
CA GLN A 50 4.20 -15.92 -6.88
C GLN A 50 5.21 -16.10 -5.73
N ALA A 51 6.48 -15.77 -5.95
CA ALA A 51 7.51 -15.86 -4.92
C ALA A 51 7.46 -14.69 -3.92
N LEU A 52 7.09 -13.48 -4.37
CA LEU A 52 7.03 -12.29 -3.53
C LEU A 52 5.80 -12.26 -2.62
N LYS A 53 4.65 -12.76 -3.10
CA LYS A 53 3.38 -12.78 -2.33
C LYS A 53 3.51 -13.35 -0.90
N PRO A 54 4.15 -14.50 -0.66
CA PRO A 54 4.37 -15.01 0.70
C PRO A 54 5.22 -14.08 1.55
N ILE A 55 6.24 -13.42 0.97
CA ILE A 55 7.10 -12.48 1.69
C ILE A 55 6.28 -11.26 2.13
N MET A 56 5.54 -10.64 1.21
CA MET A 56 4.62 -9.53 1.54
C MET A 56 3.62 -9.93 2.62
N ARG A 57 3.12 -11.18 2.57
CA ARG A 57 2.21 -11.68 3.59
C ARG A 57 2.86 -11.76 4.98
N LEU A 58 4.14 -12.13 5.07
CA LEU A 58 4.87 -12.12 6.35
C LEU A 58 4.96 -10.72 6.95
N PHE A 59 5.17 -9.70 6.14
CA PHE A 59 5.20 -8.31 6.60
C PHE A 59 3.84 -7.87 7.16
N LEU A 60 2.75 -8.16 6.44
CA LEU A 60 1.39 -7.90 6.91
C LEU A 60 1.09 -8.63 8.23
N ASP A 61 1.38 -9.92 8.30
CA ASP A 61 1.15 -10.73 9.50
C ASP A 61 2.06 -10.29 10.68
N SER A 62 3.17 -9.61 10.40
CA SER A 62 4.10 -9.04 11.40
C SER A 62 3.76 -7.60 11.81
N GLY A 63 2.72 -7.00 11.25
CA GLY A 63 2.20 -5.69 11.67
C GLY A 63 2.42 -4.54 10.70
N ALA A 64 2.94 -4.77 9.49
CA ALA A 64 2.93 -3.74 8.45
C ALA A 64 1.49 -3.24 8.19
N LEU A 65 1.33 -1.94 7.93
CA LEU A 65 0.03 -1.34 7.70
C LEU A 65 -0.54 -1.74 6.34
N SER A 66 0.32 -1.84 5.33
CA SER A 66 -0.04 -2.35 4.01
C SER A 66 1.20 -2.83 3.26
N GLU A 67 0.95 -3.69 2.28
CA GLU A 67 1.91 -4.16 1.30
C GLU A 67 1.25 -4.11 -0.08
N GLU A 68 1.87 -3.41 -1.03
CA GLU A 68 1.36 -3.22 -2.38
C GLU A 68 2.42 -3.60 -3.41
N LEU A 69 2.04 -4.37 -4.42
CA LEU A 69 2.89 -4.68 -5.56
C LEU A 69 2.30 -4.05 -6.83
N LEU A 70 3.06 -3.12 -7.42
CA LEU A 70 2.69 -2.43 -8.65
C LEU A 70 3.39 -3.09 -9.84
N GLN A 71 2.59 -3.43 -10.83
CA GLN A 71 3.06 -3.90 -12.13
C GLN A 71 3.45 -2.72 -13.03
N PRO A 72 4.46 -2.87 -13.90
CA PRO A 72 4.74 -1.87 -14.91
C PRO A 72 3.57 -1.72 -15.88
N ARG A 73 3.34 -0.50 -16.35
CA ARG A 73 2.32 -0.20 -17.38
C ARG A 73 2.85 0.72 -18.47
N GLU A 74 3.52 1.78 -18.07
CA GLU A 74 4.12 2.78 -18.93
C GLU A 74 5.40 3.27 -18.26
N MET A 75 6.52 3.24 -18.97
CA MET A 75 7.85 3.56 -18.43
C MET A 75 8.58 4.64 -19.24
N GLU A 76 7.93 5.17 -20.27
CA GLU A 76 8.41 6.32 -21.02
C GLU A 76 8.18 7.62 -20.24
N GLY A 77 9.13 8.55 -20.35
CA GLY A 77 8.99 9.88 -19.77
C GLY A 77 7.85 10.65 -20.44
N LYS A 78 6.97 11.25 -19.63
CA LYS A 78 5.88 12.13 -20.10
C LYS A 78 5.98 13.49 -19.43
N PHE A 79 5.42 14.52 -20.04
CA PHE A 79 5.37 15.88 -19.45
C PHE A 79 6.74 16.46 -19.08
N GLY A 80 7.77 16.20 -19.90
CA GLY A 80 9.15 16.65 -19.64
C GLY A 80 9.90 15.85 -18.58
N SER A 81 9.33 14.76 -18.06
CA SER A 81 10.03 13.83 -17.18
C SER A 81 10.98 12.90 -17.95
N MET A 82 11.96 12.36 -17.23
CA MET A 82 12.86 11.33 -17.76
C MET A 82 12.26 9.94 -17.56
N SER A 83 12.61 9.03 -18.48
CA SER A 83 12.28 7.62 -18.39
C SER A 83 13.10 6.92 -17.29
N LEU A 84 12.48 5.97 -16.58
CA LEU A 84 13.15 5.18 -15.53
C LEU A 84 14.14 4.13 -16.07
N PRO A 85 13.81 3.31 -17.10
CA PRO A 85 14.69 2.27 -17.61
C PRO A 85 16.15 2.69 -17.85
N PRO A 86 16.47 3.83 -18.51
CA PRO A 86 17.85 4.26 -18.70
C PRO A 86 18.55 4.63 -17.38
N ALA A 87 17.83 5.24 -16.44
CA ALA A 87 18.38 5.71 -15.16
C ALA A 87 18.84 4.56 -14.26
N ILE A 88 18.25 3.37 -14.40
CA ILE A 88 18.58 2.18 -13.63
C ILE A 88 19.27 1.08 -14.47
N GLY A 89 19.66 1.41 -15.72
CA GLY A 89 20.33 0.48 -16.63
C GLY A 89 19.51 -0.78 -16.92
N MET A 90 18.20 -0.62 -17.12
CA MET A 90 17.27 -1.71 -17.43
C MET A 90 17.33 -2.08 -18.91
N SER A 91 17.27 -3.38 -19.20
CA SER A 91 17.16 -3.88 -20.59
C SER A 91 15.70 -3.96 -21.05
N GLU A 92 15.48 -4.06 -22.35
CA GLU A 92 14.14 -4.20 -22.94
C GLU A 92 13.45 -5.52 -22.58
N GLU A 93 14.21 -6.52 -22.15
CA GLU A 93 13.72 -7.84 -21.73
C GLU A 93 13.33 -7.90 -20.24
N GLU A 94 13.33 -6.74 -19.58
CA GLU A 94 13.02 -6.59 -18.17
C GLU A 94 11.79 -5.71 -17.95
N ASP A 95 11.17 -5.94 -16.80
CA ASP A 95 10.07 -5.18 -16.25
C ASP A 95 10.49 -4.61 -14.90
N LEU A 96 10.06 -3.37 -14.62
CA LEU A 96 10.27 -2.72 -13.32
C LEU A 96 9.03 -2.92 -12.44
N TRP A 97 9.16 -3.74 -11.41
CA TRP A 97 8.12 -3.94 -10.40
C TRP A 97 8.43 -3.10 -9.17
N VAL A 98 7.37 -2.56 -8.53
CA VAL A 98 7.50 -1.71 -7.34
C VAL A 98 6.72 -2.31 -6.19
N GLU A 99 7.38 -2.58 -5.08
CA GLU A 99 6.73 -2.91 -3.82
C GLU A 99 6.74 -1.69 -2.90
N ILE A 100 5.62 -1.46 -2.22
CA ILE A 100 5.49 -0.39 -1.24
C ILE A 100 4.90 -0.95 0.06
N ALA A 101 5.75 -1.00 1.08
CA ALA A 101 5.42 -1.39 2.44
C ALA A 101 5.15 -0.13 3.28
N ARG A 102 4.04 -0.09 4.04
CA ARG A 102 3.68 1.06 4.88
C ARG A 102 3.75 0.75 6.37
N PHE A 103 4.21 1.74 7.12
CA PHE A 103 4.43 1.68 8.55
C PHE A 103 3.97 2.99 9.20
N LYS A 104 3.77 2.95 10.53
CA LYS A 104 3.40 4.14 11.31
C LYS A 104 4.53 5.17 11.31
N ASP A 105 5.76 4.70 11.47
CA ASP A 105 6.99 5.49 11.53
C ASP A 105 8.21 4.56 11.31
N ALA A 106 9.41 5.15 11.33
CA ALA A 106 10.68 4.44 11.16
C ALA A 106 10.96 3.40 12.26
N SER A 107 10.49 3.62 13.49
CA SER A 107 10.66 2.66 14.59
C SER A 107 9.79 1.43 14.35
N HIS A 108 8.52 1.67 14.02
CA HIS A 108 7.57 0.61 13.66
C HIS A 108 8.08 -0.23 12.48
N MET A 109 8.67 0.39 11.46
CA MET A 109 9.29 -0.32 10.35
C MET A 109 10.38 -1.30 10.83
N LYS A 110 11.28 -0.85 11.73
CA LYS A 110 12.35 -1.68 12.28
C LYS A 110 11.81 -2.84 13.10
N ASP A 111 10.77 -2.61 13.90
CA ASP A 111 10.14 -3.64 14.73
C ASP A 111 9.48 -4.73 13.87
N VAL A 112 8.79 -4.34 12.79
CA VAL A 112 8.22 -5.28 11.83
C VAL A 112 9.33 -6.09 11.15
N HIS A 113 10.40 -5.45 10.66
CA HIS A 113 11.52 -6.16 10.04
C HIS A 113 12.20 -7.12 11.01
N ALA A 114 12.41 -6.73 12.27
CA ALA A 114 12.98 -7.59 13.29
C ALA A 114 12.08 -8.80 13.62
N THR A 115 10.76 -8.65 13.46
CA THR A 115 9.80 -9.75 13.62
C THR A 115 9.86 -10.70 12.42
N VAL A 116 9.85 -10.15 11.20
CA VAL A 116 9.99 -10.94 9.95
C VAL A 116 11.30 -11.73 9.94
N ALA A 117 12.41 -11.12 10.36
CA ALA A 117 13.74 -11.75 10.41
C ALA A 117 13.81 -12.98 11.32
N LYS A 118 12.89 -13.13 12.28
CA LYS A 118 12.80 -14.32 13.15
C LYS A 118 12.02 -15.47 12.50
N ASN A 119 11.40 -15.26 11.34
CA ASN A 119 10.65 -16.30 10.67
C ASN A 119 11.61 -17.38 10.09
N PRO A 120 11.47 -18.64 10.50
CA PRO A 120 12.40 -19.71 10.12
C PRO A 120 12.34 -20.07 8.62
N HIS A 121 11.32 -19.60 7.91
CA HIS A 121 11.15 -19.85 6.48
C HIS A 121 11.66 -18.70 5.60
N LEU A 122 12.11 -17.59 6.20
CA LEU A 122 12.48 -16.38 5.47
C LEU A 122 13.65 -16.61 4.49
N GLU A 123 14.72 -17.29 4.91
CA GLU A 123 15.87 -17.58 4.03
C GLU A 123 15.47 -18.42 2.81
N LYS A 124 14.57 -19.39 3.00
CA LYS A 124 14.06 -20.22 1.91
C LYS A 124 13.22 -19.41 0.92
N LEU A 125 12.48 -18.42 1.39
CA LEU A 125 11.72 -17.51 0.54
C LEU A 125 12.66 -16.58 -0.25
N HIS A 126 13.66 -15.97 0.42
CA HIS A 126 14.63 -15.09 -0.25
C HIS A 126 15.49 -15.80 -1.29
N SER A 127 16.00 -17.01 -0.99
CA SER A 127 16.83 -17.75 -1.95
C SER A 127 16.12 -18.04 -3.28
N ARG A 128 14.80 -18.26 -3.25
CA ARG A 128 13.98 -18.43 -4.46
C ARG A 128 13.73 -17.11 -5.16
N PHE A 129 13.54 -16.04 -4.39
CA PHE A 129 13.28 -14.71 -4.88
C PHE A 129 14.47 -14.09 -5.61
N ASP A 130 15.68 -14.20 -5.06
CA ASP A 130 16.91 -13.60 -5.64
C ASP A 130 17.21 -14.12 -7.05
N LEU A 131 16.82 -15.37 -7.35
CA LEU A 131 17.00 -15.97 -8.67
C LEU A 131 16.04 -15.40 -9.73
N LEU A 132 15.04 -14.63 -9.32
CA LEU A 132 13.98 -14.11 -10.18
C LEU A 132 14.25 -12.66 -10.62
N ILE A 133 15.14 -11.95 -9.92
CA ILE A 133 15.49 -10.56 -10.21
C ILE A 133 16.86 -10.45 -10.90
N THR A 134 17.03 -9.43 -11.74
CA THR A 134 18.28 -9.20 -12.48
C THR A 134 19.41 -8.80 -11.54
N GLY A 135 20.52 -9.54 -11.63
CA GLY A 135 21.74 -9.24 -10.88
C GLY A 135 21.61 -9.41 -9.37
N LYS A 136 20.49 -9.96 -8.87
CA LYS A 136 20.19 -10.04 -7.42
C LYS A 136 20.18 -8.67 -6.74
N HIS A 137 19.99 -7.60 -7.50
CA HIS A 137 19.99 -6.24 -6.98
C HIS A 137 18.55 -5.74 -6.81
N VAL A 138 18.27 -5.23 -5.62
CA VAL A 138 17.03 -4.54 -5.27
C VAL A 138 17.39 -3.09 -4.95
N TYR A 139 16.70 -2.14 -5.56
CA TYR A 139 16.80 -0.75 -5.12
C TYR A 139 15.84 -0.54 -3.97
N HIS A 140 16.30 0.08 -2.89
CA HIS A 140 15.49 0.35 -1.70
C HIS A 140 15.59 1.82 -1.34
N ALA A 141 14.45 2.41 -1.00
CA ALA A 141 14.36 3.77 -0.47
C ALA A 141 13.24 3.87 0.56
N GLU A 142 13.40 4.77 1.51
CA GLU A 142 12.43 5.04 2.56
C GLU A 142 11.89 6.47 2.40
N PHE A 143 10.59 6.64 2.63
CA PHE A 143 9.91 7.92 2.49
C PHE A 143 8.98 8.14 3.67
N GLU A 144 8.76 9.40 4.01
CA GLU A 144 7.73 9.81 4.96
C GLU A 144 6.84 10.88 4.35
N SER A 145 5.55 10.84 4.67
CA SER A 145 4.61 11.86 4.22
C SER A 145 4.96 13.22 4.84
N LEU A 146 5.11 14.25 4.01
CA LEU A 146 5.22 15.62 4.50
C LEU A 146 3.91 16.05 5.16
N GLN A 147 3.96 16.57 6.38
CA GLN A 147 2.83 17.30 6.94
C GLN A 147 2.62 18.57 6.12
N GLN A 148 1.43 18.73 5.51
CA GLN A 148 0.98 20.05 5.09
C GLN A 148 0.74 20.86 6.37
N LYS A 149 1.63 21.81 6.65
CA LYS A 149 1.43 22.82 7.71
C LYS A 149 0.31 23.78 7.33
#